data_AF-A0A7Y9GQB7-F1
#
_entry.id   AF-A0A7Y9GQB7-F1
#
_cell.length_a   1.000
_cell.length_b   1.000
_cell.length_c   1.000
_cell.angle_alpha   90.00
_cell.angle_beta   90.00
_cell.angle_gamma   90.00
#
_symmetry.space_group_name_H-M   'P 1'
#
loop_
_entity.id
_entity.type
_entity.pdbx_description
1 polymer ?
#
loop_
_entity_poly.entity_id
_entity_poly.type
_entity_poly.pdbx_seq_one_letter_code
_entity_poly.pdbx_strand_id
1 'polypeptide(L)'
;MRRQSAEVVVRRTIGLALVGTVIAGTALVGSLVLQTVPSSAESVASTPAAPPLLEPDGSLPAGVTAFDDEYAGVARVSPDLLEALRAAATAAEGEGIRFFVNSGWRSPEYQTRLLDDAVAEYGSREEAARWVATAETSPHVTGDAVDVGETDATSWLSQHGAAFGLCQIYANERWHFELRPQAVTEACPPMFPDPTFDPRMQG
;
A
#
# COMPACT_ATOMS: atom_id res chain seq x y z
N MET A 1 22.89 -40.15 -33.30
CA MET A 1 24.08 -39.66 -32.56
C MET A 1 24.60 -38.39 -33.25
N ARG A 2 25.22 -37.46 -32.49
CA ARG A 2 26.42 -36.63 -32.80
C ARG A 2 26.63 -36.04 -34.23
N ARG A 3 27.11 -34.80 -34.44
CA ARG A 3 27.56 -33.69 -33.57
C ARG A 3 27.93 -32.45 -34.44
N GLN A 4 27.74 -31.22 -33.90
CA GLN A 4 28.63 -30.03 -33.99
C GLN A 4 28.99 -29.43 -35.38
N SER A 5 29.58 -28.22 -35.54
CA SER A 5 29.53 -26.89 -34.88
C SER A 5 30.42 -25.88 -35.67
N ALA A 6 30.46 -24.60 -35.24
CA ALA A 6 31.23 -23.42 -35.73
C ALA A 6 30.50 -22.55 -36.79
N GLU A 7 30.38 -21.22 -36.71
CA GLU A 7 31.17 -20.07 -36.15
C GLU A 7 32.25 -19.52 -37.11
N VAL A 8 32.10 -18.32 -37.73
CA VAL A 8 32.32 -16.90 -37.27
C VAL A 8 33.58 -16.31 -37.99
N VAL A 9 33.87 -14.98 -37.86
CA VAL A 9 35.07 -14.22 -38.33
C VAL A 9 34.97 -13.66 -39.79
N VAL A 10 35.27 -12.38 -40.13
CA VAL A 10 35.30 -11.06 -39.42
C VAL A 10 35.33 -9.86 -40.44
N ARG A 11 35.03 -8.64 -39.94
CA ARG A 11 35.28 -7.23 -40.40
C ARG A 11 36.25 -7.04 -41.61
N ARG A 12 36.17 -5.98 -42.46
CA ARG A 12 36.51 -4.53 -42.24
C ARG A 12 36.58 -3.83 -43.66
N THR A 13 36.63 -2.51 -43.98
CA THR A 13 36.62 -1.16 -43.34
C THR A 13 36.32 -0.05 -44.41
N ILE A 14 36.12 1.22 -43.98
CA ILE A 14 36.37 2.51 -44.72
C ILE A 14 35.35 2.98 -45.79
N GLY A 15 35.03 4.28 -45.73
CA GLY A 15 34.25 5.00 -46.76
C GLY A 15 33.72 6.37 -46.32
N LEU A 16 34.57 7.29 -45.84
CA LEU A 16 34.14 8.65 -45.44
C LEU A 16 34.52 9.68 -46.50
N ALA A 17 33.56 10.52 -46.93
CA ALA A 17 33.81 11.69 -47.76
C ALA A 17 32.88 12.84 -47.32
N LEU A 18 33.46 14.03 -47.17
CA LEU A 18 32.78 15.31 -46.94
C LEU A 18 33.14 16.27 -48.10
N VAL A 19 32.69 17.53 -48.00
CA VAL A 19 32.80 18.61 -49.01
C VAL A 19 31.70 18.52 -50.09
N GLY A 20 30.97 19.60 -50.40
CA GLY A 20 31.05 20.94 -49.79
C GLY A 20 29.93 21.89 -50.22
N THR A 21 29.85 23.01 -49.51
CA THR A 21 28.77 24.02 -49.63
C THR A 21 29.04 25.02 -50.75
N VAL A 22 28.00 25.44 -51.48
CA VAL A 22 27.98 26.65 -52.31
C VAL A 22 26.69 27.41 -52.05
N ILE A 23 26.78 28.72 -51.78
CA ILE A 23 25.64 29.63 -51.56
C ILE A 23 25.82 30.87 -52.46
N ALA A 24 24.94 31.01 -53.45
CA ALA A 24 24.68 32.25 -54.20
C ALA A 24 23.35 32.06 -54.98
N GLY A 25 22.49 33.06 -55.18
CA GLY A 25 22.52 34.45 -54.71
C GLY A 25 21.11 35.04 -54.64
N THR A 26 20.99 36.28 -54.16
CA THR A 26 19.71 36.91 -53.80
C THR A 26 18.91 37.46 -54.98
N ALA A 27 17.59 37.27 -54.96
CA ALA A 27 16.63 38.11 -55.67
C ALA A 27 15.55 38.59 -54.67
N LEU A 28 15.34 39.91 -54.56
CA LEU A 28 14.32 40.46 -53.69
C LEU A 28 12.95 40.43 -54.38
N VAL A 29 11.97 39.79 -53.73
CA VAL A 29 10.54 40.00 -54.00
C VAL A 29 9.86 40.22 -52.65
N GLY A 30 9.24 41.38 -52.46
CA GLY A 30 8.58 41.75 -51.22
C GLY A 30 7.15 41.23 -51.15
N SER A 31 6.81 40.53 -50.07
CA SER A 31 5.43 40.24 -49.66
C SER A 31 5.32 40.36 -48.15
N LEU A 32 4.55 41.34 -47.67
CA LEU A 32 4.27 41.54 -46.24
C LEU A 32 3.23 40.51 -45.77
N VAL A 33 3.67 39.28 -45.55
CA VAL A 33 2.82 38.22 -44.97
C VAL A 33 2.84 38.36 -43.46
N LEU A 34 1.68 38.70 -42.88
CA LEU A 34 1.48 38.78 -41.45
C LEU A 34 1.61 37.39 -40.83
N GLN A 35 2.76 37.08 -40.22
CA GLN A 35 2.99 35.78 -39.59
C GLN A 35 2.17 35.67 -38.31
N THR A 36 1.00 35.03 -38.41
CA THR A 36 0.28 34.51 -37.26
C THR A 36 1.13 33.41 -36.63
N VAL A 37 1.83 33.74 -35.55
CA VAL A 37 2.60 32.76 -34.77
C VAL A 37 1.64 31.62 -34.37
N PRO A 38 1.91 30.36 -34.73
CA PRO A 38 1.13 29.26 -34.19
C PRO A 38 1.39 29.23 -32.68
N SER A 39 0.38 29.58 -31.90
CA SER A 39 0.44 29.36 -30.46
C SER A 39 0.48 27.86 -30.24
N SER A 40 1.68 27.33 -29.93
CA SER A 40 1.86 25.99 -29.41
C SER A 40 1.18 25.93 -28.05
N ALA A 41 -0.14 25.73 -28.07
CA ALA A 41 -0.88 25.32 -26.90
C ALA A 41 -0.36 23.94 -26.50
N GLU A 42 0.66 23.93 -25.63
CA GLU A 42 1.07 22.75 -24.90
C GLU A 42 -0.17 22.27 -24.14
N SER A 43 -0.85 21.29 -24.72
CA SER A 43 -1.99 20.65 -24.11
C SER A 43 -1.47 19.80 -22.96
N VAL A 44 -1.22 20.47 -21.83
CA VAL A 44 -0.93 19.83 -20.56
C VAL A 44 -2.15 18.99 -20.24
N ALA A 45 -2.07 17.72 -20.62
CA ALA A 45 -3.08 16.73 -20.32
C ALA A 45 -3.04 16.53 -18.80
N SER A 46 -3.84 17.33 -18.09
CA SER A 46 -4.09 17.14 -16.67
C SER A 46 -4.65 15.74 -16.48
N THR A 47 -3.79 14.82 -16.07
CA THR A 47 -4.19 13.49 -15.62
C THR A 47 -5.35 13.69 -14.65
N PRO A 48 -6.53 13.11 -14.91
CA PRO A 48 -7.66 13.28 -14.00
C PRO A 48 -7.20 12.77 -12.64
N ALA A 49 -7.33 13.64 -11.62
CA ALA A 49 -7.03 13.24 -10.25
C ALA A 49 -7.88 12.00 -9.91
N ALA A 50 -7.27 11.04 -9.22
CA ALA A 50 -8.02 9.90 -8.70
C ALA A 50 -9.21 10.42 -7.85
N PRO A 51 -10.37 9.73 -7.89
CA PRO A 51 -11.49 10.12 -7.05
C PRO A 51 -11.06 10.15 -5.58
N PRO A 52 -11.59 11.07 -4.75
CA PRO A 52 -11.30 11.08 -3.33
C PRO A 52 -11.79 9.78 -2.69
N LEU A 53 -10.97 9.20 -1.82
CA LEU A 53 -11.33 8.02 -1.03
C LEU A 53 -12.46 8.36 -0.05
N LEU A 54 -13.34 7.39 0.20
CA LEU A 54 -14.36 7.43 1.24
C LEU A 54 -13.69 7.37 2.63
N GLU A 55 -14.38 7.94 3.62
CA GLU A 55 -13.93 8.05 5.02
C GLU A 55 -12.44 8.43 5.16
N PRO A 56 -12.05 9.66 4.76
CA PRO A 56 -10.65 10.03 4.55
C PRO A 56 -9.78 10.04 5.82
N ASP A 57 -10.39 9.88 7.00
CA ASP A 57 -9.74 9.73 8.30
C ASP A 57 -9.47 8.25 8.69
N GLY A 58 -9.90 7.29 7.88
CA GLY A 58 -9.66 5.85 8.08
C GLY A 58 -10.73 5.11 8.89
N SER A 59 -11.82 5.78 9.26
CA SER A 59 -13.00 5.09 9.78
C SER A 59 -13.65 4.20 8.70
N LEU A 60 -14.31 3.11 9.10
CA LEU A 60 -14.91 2.14 8.17
C LEU A 60 -16.37 1.81 8.59
N PRO A 61 -17.33 1.77 7.65
CA PRO A 61 -18.67 1.25 7.92
C PRO A 61 -18.65 -0.29 8.05
N ALA A 62 -19.67 -0.84 8.72
CA ALA A 62 -19.82 -2.29 8.86
C ALA A 62 -20.02 -2.97 7.49
N GLY A 63 -19.31 -4.09 7.28
CA GLY A 63 -19.38 -4.88 6.05
C GLY A 63 -18.27 -4.62 5.03
N VAL A 64 -17.37 -3.66 5.29
CA VAL A 64 -16.15 -3.48 4.49
C VAL A 64 -15.25 -4.72 4.57
N THR A 65 -14.64 -5.07 3.45
CA THR A 65 -13.73 -6.21 3.26
C THR A 65 -12.33 -5.73 2.89
N ALA A 66 -11.39 -6.67 2.75
CA ALA A 66 -10.04 -6.36 2.27
C ALA A 66 -10.00 -5.88 0.80
N PHE A 67 -11.10 -5.89 0.05
CA PHE A 67 -11.14 -5.61 -1.39
C PHE A 67 -11.76 -4.24 -1.76
N ASP A 68 -12.34 -3.53 -0.80
CA ASP A 68 -13.07 -2.28 -1.03
C ASP A 68 -12.10 -1.07 -1.02
N ASP A 69 -11.28 -1.00 -2.08
CA ASP A 69 -10.22 0.01 -2.30
C ASP A 69 -10.72 1.46 -2.40
N GLU A 70 -12.04 1.72 -2.37
CA GLU A 70 -12.58 3.07 -2.26
C GLU A 70 -12.45 3.69 -0.86
N TYR A 71 -12.31 2.89 0.21
CA TYR A 71 -12.20 3.40 1.58
C TYR A 71 -10.75 3.68 1.96
N ALA A 72 -10.48 4.86 2.54
CA ALA A 72 -9.12 5.22 2.97
C ALA A 72 -8.57 4.30 4.06
N GLY A 73 -9.43 3.70 4.89
CA GLY A 73 -9.03 2.70 5.89
C GLY A 73 -8.54 1.37 5.28
N VAL A 74 -8.90 1.05 4.03
CA VAL A 74 -8.39 -0.13 3.30
C VAL A 74 -7.22 0.29 2.39
N ALA A 75 -7.42 1.30 1.55
CA ALA A 75 -6.49 1.73 0.51
C ALA A 75 -5.18 2.38 1.01
N ARG A 76 -5.03 2.59 2.33
CA ARG A 76 -3.80 3.08 2.97
C ARG A 76 -3.15 2.07 3.92
N VAL A 77 -3.67 0.84 4.01
CA VAL A 77 -2.93 -0.29 4.61
C VAL A 77 -1.67 -0.54 3.78
N SER A 78 -0.56 -0.93 4.42
CA SER A 78 0.70 -1.14 3.69
C SER A 78 0.54 -2.26 2.64
N PRO A 79 1.03 -2.09 1.39
CA PRO A 79 0.64 -2.96 0.27
C PRO A 79 0.87 -4.46 0.52
N ASP A 80 2.00 -4.82 1.12
CA ASP A 80 2.37 -6.19 1.46
C ASP A 80 1.39 -6.82 2.48
N LEU A 81 0.91 -6.04 3.45
CA LEU A 81 -0.11 -6.48 4.42
C LEU A 81 -1.48 -6.63 3.76
N LEU A 82 -1.85 -5.70 2.87
CA LEU A 82 -3.10 -5.77 2.13
C LEU A 82 -3.12 -6.95 1.15
N GLU A 83 -1.99 -7.27 0.49
CA GLU A 83 -1.84 -8.48 -0.35
C GLU A 83 -1.97 -9.76 0.50
N ALA A 84 -1.27 -9.83 1.64
CA ALA A 84 -1.38 -10.96 2.56
C ALA A 84 -2.82 -11.17 3.08
N LEU A 85 -3.51 -10.09 3.45
CA LEU A 85 -4.91 -10.13 3.90
C LEU A 85 -5.86 -10.58 2.78
N ARG A 86 -5.65 -10.11 1.54
CA ARG A 86 -6.44 -10.55 0.36
C ARG A 86 -6.22 -12.02 0.05
N ALA A 87 -4.99 -12.51 0.14
CA ALA A 87 -4.66 -13.93 -0.05
C ALA A 87 -5.31 -14.81 1.03
N ALA A 88 -5.24 -14.39 2.31
CA ALA A 88 -5.87 -15.07 3.42
C ALA A 88 -7.41 -15.10 3.30
N ALA A 89 -8.05 -13.96 2.98
CA ALA A 89 -9.49 -13.87 2.77
C ALA A 89 -9.96 -14.77 1.61
N THR A 90 -9.21 -14.80 0.51
CA THR A 90 -9.51 -15.66 -0.65
C THR A 90 -9.45 -17.15 -0.30
N ALA A 91 -8.52 -17.56 0.57
CA ALA A 91 -8.44 -18.93 1.07
C ALA A 91 -9.60 -19.26 2.03
N ALA A 92 -9.91 -18.35 2.96
CA ALA A 92 -10.99 -18.51 3.94
C ALA A 92 -12.39 -18.59 3.29
N GLU A 93 -12.65 -17.84 2.21
CA GLU A 93 -13.91 -17.97 1.46
C GLU A 93 -14.09 -19.36 0.83
N GLY A 94 -13.00 -20.07 0.55
CA GLY A 94 -13.03 -21.48 0.12
C GLY A 94 -13.57 -22.44 1.19
N GLU A 95 -13.53 -22.03 2.46
CA GLU A 95 -14.12 -22.73 3.62
C GLU A 95 -15.46 -22.10 4.06
N GLY A 96 -15.95 -21.09 3.33
CA GLY A 96 -17.18 -20.36 3.64
C GLY A 96 -17.03 -19.24 4.68
N ILE A 97 -15.80 -18.89 5.07
CA ILE A 97 -15.51 -17.87 6.07
C ILE A 97 -15.16 -16.55 5.35
N ARG A 98 -15.94 -15.49 5.59
CA ARG A 98 -15.67 -14.15 5.04
C ARG A 98 -14.91 -13.29 6.04
N PHE A 99 -13.98 -12.48 5.54
CA PHE A 99 -13.30 -11.47 6.36
C PHE A 99 -13.95 -10.10 6.16
N PHE A 100 -14.21 -9.42 7.27
CA PHE A 100 -14.54 -8.00 7.30
C PHE A 100 -13.41 -7.23 7.99
N VAL A 101 -13.14 -6.01 7.53
CA VAL A 101 -12.12 -5.13 8.08
C VAL A 101 -12.84 -4.09 8.94
N ASN A 102 -12.78 -4.25 10.27
CA ASN A 102 -13.34 -3.29 11.21
C ASN A 102 -12.49 -2.01 11.29
N SER A 103 -11.18 -2.14 11.07
CA SER A 103 -10.24 -1.02 10.95
C SER A 103 -9.01 -1.45 10.16
N GLY A 104 -8.42 -0.53 9.42
CA GLY A 104 -7.13 -0.73 8.77
C GLY A 104 -6.24 0.46 9.07
N TRP A 105 -5.93 1.27 8.06
CA TRP A 105 -5.26 2.54 8.26
C TRP A 105 -6.15 3.56 9.01
N ARG A 106 -5.57 4.38 9.88
CA ARG A 106 -6.24 5.47 10.61
C ARG A 106 -5.42 6.76 10.51
N SER A 107 -6.09 7.92 10.48
CA SER A 107 -5.38 9.20 10.62
C SER A 107 -4.91 9.41 12.06
N PRO A 108 -3.84 10.21 12.28
CA PRO A 108 -3.40 10.58 13.63
C PRO A 108 -4.53 11.19 14.48
N GLU A 109 -5.37 12.03 13.86
CA GLU A 109 -6.52 12.66 14.51
C GLU A 109 -7.59 11.63 14.89
N TYR A 110 -7.88 10.63 14.04
CA TYR A 110 -8.82 9.56 14.37
C TYR A 110 -8.27 8.67 15.49
N GLN A 111 -7.00 8.26 15.43
CA GLN A 111 -6.35 7.50 16.51
C GLN A 111 -6.36 8.29 17.83
N THR A 112 -6.20 9.62 17.78
CA THR A 112 -6.28 10.49 18.97
C THR A 112 -7.70 10.48 19.58
N ARG A 113 -8.75 10.60 18.75
CA ARG A 113 -10.15 10.49 19.23
C ARG A 113 -10.40 9.13 19.88
N LEU A 114 -9.99 8.03 19.26
CA LEU A 114 -10.14 6.68 19.82
C LEU A 114 -9.45 6.53 21.19
N LEU A 115 -8.28 7.15 21.37
CA LEU A 115 -7.59 7.13 22.66
C LEU A 115 -8.32 7.98 23.71
N ASP A 116 -8.80 9.17 23.36
CA ASP A 116 -9.54 10.02 24.29
C ASP A 116 -10.93 9.42 24.66
N ASP A 117 -11.60 8.75 23.72
CA ASP A 117 -12.81 7.96 23.95
C ASP A 117 -12.53 6.77 24.90
N ALA A 118 -11.45 6.03 24.67
CA ALA A 118 -11.03 4.94 25.56
C ALA A 118 -10.63 5.45 26.96
N VAL A 119 -10.02 6.64 27.08
CA VAL A 119 -9.76 7.28 28.38
C VAL A 119 -11.06 7.65 29.10
N ALA A 120 -12.11 8.02 28.37
CA ALA A 120 -13.43 8.28 28.96
C ALA A 120 -14.16 6.98 29.39
N GLU A 121 -13.94 5.86 28.71
CA GLU A 121 -14.50 4.54 29.06
C GLU A 121 -13.75 3.87 30.22
N TYR A 122 -12.42 3.75 30.13
CA TYR A 122 -11.59 3.05 31.12
C TYR A 122 -11.12 3.95 32.28
N GLY A 123 -11.33 5.26 32.18
CA GLY A 123 -11.14 6.24 33.27
C GLY A 123 -9.71 6.75 33.48
N SER A 124 -8.71 6.21 32.78
CA SER A 124 -7.33 6.71 32.81
C SER A 124 -6.56 6.37 31.51
N ARG A 125 -5.43 7.04 31.26
CA ARG A 125 -4.57 6.74 30.10
C ARG A 125 -3.83 5.42 30.24
N GLU A 126 -3.50 5.04 31.47
CA GLU A 126 -2.82 3.80 31.82
C GLU A 126 -3.71 2.56 31.55
N GLU A 127 -5.01 2.62 31.87
CA GLU A 127 -5.95 1.54 31.54
C GLU A 127 -6.39 1.58 30.06
N ALA A 128 -6.52 2.75 29.44
CA ALA A 128 -6.83 2.87 28.01
C ALA A 128 -5.69 2.36 27.11
N ALA A 129 -4.43 2.55 27.51
CA ALA A 129 -3.25 2.05 26.80
C ALA A 129 -3.19 0.51 26.70
N ARG A 130 -4.04 -0.21 27.45
CA ARG A 130 -4.23 -1.66 27.35
C ARG A 130 -5.05 -2.08 26.12
N TRP A 131 -5.56 -1.12 25.35
CA TRP A 131 -6.47 -1.35 24.20
C TRP A 131 -6.26 -0.37 23.04
N VAL A 132 -5.76 0.83 23.30
CA VAL A 132 -5.59 1.89 22.30
C VAL A 132 -4.24 2.58 22.45
N ALA A 133 -3.39 2.44 21.41
CA ALA A 133 -2.10 3.12 21.32
C ALA A 133 -2.24 4.62 20.99
N THR A 134 -1.14 5.38 21.12
CA THR A 134 -1.12 6.81 20.76
C THR A 134 -1.06 7.01 19.24
N ALA A 135 -1.24 8.25 18.77
CA ALA A 135 -1.14 8.58 17.35
C ALA A 135 0.29 8.39 16.78
N GLU A 136 1.31 8.47 17.65
CA GLU A 136 2.72 8.31 17.32
C GLU A 136 3.19 6.86 17.28
N THR A 137 2.47 5.96 18.00
CA THR A 137 2.87 4.56 18.23
C THR A 137 1.97 3.53 17.55
N SER A 138 0.70 3.87 17.27
CA SER A 138 -0.28 2.97 16.67
C SER A 138 0.14 2.49 15.26
N PRO A 139 0.27 1.17 15.02
CA PRO A 139 0.59 0.65 13.69
C PRO A 139 -0.51 0.89 12.66
N HIS A 140 -1.75 1.18 13.08
CA HIS A 140 -2.80 1.63 12.17
C HIS A 140 -2.50 3.00 11.54
N VAL A 141 -1.72 3.85 12.21
CA VAL A 141 -1.37 5.17 11.66
C VAL A 141 -0.28 5.05 10.58
N THR A 142 0.61 4.06 10.70
CA THR A 142 1.57 3.72 9.62
C THR A 142 0.96 2.83 8.53
N GLY A 143 -0.17 2.15 8.82
CA GLY A 143 -0.85 1.23 7.91
C GLY A 143 -0.43 -0.24 8.07
N ASP A 144 0.35 -0.57 9.11
CA ASP A 144 0.96 -1.89 9.32
C ASP A 144 0.14 -2.84 10.22
N ALA A 145 -1.09 -2.46 10.57
CA ALA A 145 -2.07 -3.30 11.27
C ALA A 145 -3.46 -3.25 10.62
N VAL A 146 -4.21 -4.34 10.82
CA VAL A 146 -5.62 -4.48 10.44
C VAL A 146 -6.41 -5.17 11.55
N ASP A 147 -7.61 -4.66 11.84
CA ASP A 147 -8.58 -5.27 12.74
C ASP A 147 -9.58 -6.10 11.94
N VAL A 148 -9.46 -7.42 12.02
CA VAL A 148 -10.37 -8.34 11.34
C VAL A 148 -11.59 -8.60 12.23
N GLY A 149 -12.78 -8.35 11.68
CA GLY A 149 -14.05 -8.58 12.32
C GLY A 149 -14.44 -10.07 12.39
N GLU A 150 -15.51 -10.34 13.14
CA GLU A 150 -16.12 -11.65 13.37
C GLU A 150 -15.26 -12.72 14.09
N THR A 151 -15.93 -13.53 14.91
CA THR A 151 -15.29 -14.61 15.69
C THR A 151 -14.68 -15.68 14.77
N ASP A 152 -15.34 -15.99 13.66
CA ASP A 152 -14.99 -17.14 12.83
C ASP A 152 -13.76 -16.82 11.95
N ALA A 153 -13.72 -15.63 11.34
CA ALA A 153 -12.55 -15.13 10.61
C ALA A 153 -11.31 -14.97 11.51
N THR A 154 -11.46 -14.37 12.70
CA THR A 154 -10.36 -14.26 13.67
C THR A 154 -9.90 -15.64 14.21
N SER A 155 -10.83 -16.60 14.35
CA SER A 155 -10.48 -17.98 14.71
C SER A 155 -9.80 -18.75 13.59
N TRP A 156 -10.10 -18.45 12.33
CA TRP A 156 -9.38 -19.03 11.19
C TRP A 156 -7.97 -18.42 11.09
N LEU A 157 -7.83 -17.10 11.22
CA LEU A 157 -6.53 -16.42 11.18
C LEU A 157 -5.59 -16.88 12.31
N SER A 158 -6.07 -17.18 13.52
CA SER A 158 -5.24 -17.73 14.58
C SER A 158 -4.70 -19.14 14.31
N GLN A 159 -5.28 -19.87 13.35
CA GLN A 159 -4.86 -21.22 12.94
C GLN A 159 -4.08 -21.21 11.61
N HIS A 160 -4.41 -20.30 10.69
CA HIS A 160 -3.92 -20.31 9.30
C HIS A 160 -3.13 -19.06 8.90
N GLY A 161 -3.24 -17.95 9.64
CA GLY A 161 -2.67 -16.65 9.28
C GLY A 161 -1.16 -16.65 9.06
N ALA A 162 -0.41 -17.45 9.83
CA ALA A 162 1.04 -17.60 9.69
C ALA A 162 1.47 -18.01 8.28
N ALA A 163 0.67 -18.82 7.56
CA ALA A 163 0.96 -19.21 6.18
C ALA A 163 0.91 -18.04 5.17
N PHE A 164 0.32 -16.91 5.57
CA PHE A 164 0.26 -15.65 4.84
C PHE A 164 1.14 -14.57 5.47
N GLY A 165 1.87 -14.89 6.55
CA GLY A 165 2.63 -13.94 7.34
C GLY A 165 1.76 -13.05 8.25
N LEU A 166 0.45 -13.33 8.39
CA LEU A 166 -0.46 -12.58 9.25
C LEU A 166 -0.41 -13.13 10.68
N CYS A 167 -0.02 -12.29 11.64
CA CYS A 167 0.13 -12.70 13.03
C CYS A 167 -0.69 -11.81 13.96
N GLN A 168 -1.46 -12.44 14.85
CA GLN A 168 -2.03 -11.75 16.02
C GLN A 168 -0.86 -11.30 16.90
N ILE A 169 -0.87 -10.04 17.35
CA ILE A 169 0.25 -9.46 18.11
C ILE A 169 -0.05 -9.35 19.61
N TYR A 170 -1.28 -9.05 20.00
CA TYR A 170 -1.70 -8.90 21.39
C TYR A 170 -2.72 -9.96 21.79
N ALA A 171 -2.53 -10.61 22.93
CA ALA A 171 -3.33 -11.76 23.37
C ALA A 171 -4.76 -11.38 23.80
N ASN A 172 -4.97 -10.14 24.24
CA ASN A 172 -6.28 -9.53 24.52
C ASN A 172 -7.06 -9.15 23.24
N GLU A 173 -6.37 -8.85 22.14
CA GLU A 173 -6.94 -8.31 20.89
C GLU A 173 -6.93 -9.37 19.78
N ARG A 174 -7.88 -10.32 19.84
CA ARG A 174 -8.05 -11.40 18.84
C ARG A 174 -8.30 -10.93 17.40
N TRP A 175 -8.53 -9.64 17.22
CA TRP A 175 -8.83 -8.98 15.96
C TRP A 175 -7.59 -8.29 15.34
N HIS A 176 -6.58 -7.92 16.12
CA HIS A 176 -5.43 -7.12 15.66
C HIS A 176 -4.37 -8.02 15.01
N PHE A 177 -4.22 -7.91 13.69
CA PHE A 177 -3.19 -8.63 12.92
C PHE A 177 -2.20 -7.66 12.27
N GLU A 178 -0.92 -8.05 12.29
CA GLU A 178 0.15 -7.36 11.56
C GLU A 178 0.92 -8.33 10.67
N LEU A 179 1.62 -7.79 9.67
CA LEU A 179 2.50 -8.58 8.80
C LEU A 179 3.81 -8.94 9.52
N ARG A 180 4.19 -10.21 9.45
CA ARG A 180 5.45 -10.81 9.89
C ARG A 180 5.90 -11.82 8.82
N PRO A 181 6.54 -11.39 7.72
CA PRO A 181 6.80 -12.24 6.55
C PRO A 181 7.58 -13.54 6.86
N GLN A 182 8.38 -13.55 7.92
CA GLN A 182 9.14 -14.70 8.39
C GLN A 182 8.24 -15.85 8.88
N ALA A 183 7.02 -15.55 9.37
CA ALA A 183 6.09 -16.54 9.90
C ALA A 183 5.58 -17.55 8.85
N VAL A 184 5.76 -17.26 7.55
CA VAL A 184 5.48 -18.20 6.44
C VAL A 184 6.47 -19.37 6.43
N THR A 185 7.70 -19.15 6.89
CA THR A 185 8.77 -20.17 6.97
C THR A 185 9.11 -20.60 8.39
N GLU A 186 8.72 -19.81 9.39
CA GLU A 186 8.99 -20.02 10.81
C GLU A 186 7.65 -20.22 11.55
N ALA A 187 7.38 -19.39 12.56
CA ALA A 187 6.08 -19.26 13.21
C ALA A 187 5.85 -17.78 13.56
N CYS A 188 4.62 -17.42 13.93
CA CYS A 188 4.38 -16.09 14.49
C CYS A 188 5.21 -15.87 15.76
N PRO A 189 5.69 -14.63 16.02
CA PRO A 189 6.36 -14.31 17.27
C PRO A 189 5.41 -14.51 18.47
N PRO A 190 5.93 -14.73 19.69
CA PRO A 190 5.11 -14.77 20.89
C PRO A 190 4.29 -13.49 21.03
N MET A 191 2.98 -13.62 21.24
CA MET A 191 2.09 -12.49 21.50
C MET A 191 2.49 -11.76 22.80
N PHE A 192 2.37 -10.44 22.79
CA PHE A 192 2.36 -9.64 24.00
C PHE A 192 1.02 -9.85 24.75
N PRO A 193 0.95 -9.74 26.08
CA PRO A 193 -0.31 -9.82 26.82
C PRO A 193 -1.34 -8.78 26.37
N ASP A 194 -0.88 -7.54 26.16
CA ASP A 194 -1.61 -6.37 25.65
C ASP A 194 -0.58 -5.32 25.16
N PRO A 195 -0.99 -4.22 24.49
CA PRO A 195 -0.08 -3.25 23.91
C PRO A 195 0.92 -2.60 24.88
N THR A 196 0.61 -2.53 26.18
CA THR A 196 1.53 -1.93 27.18
C THR A 196 2.83 -2.73 27.37
N PHE A 197 2.88 -3.98 26.88
CA PHE A 197 4.06 -4.84 26.91
C PHE A 197 4.92 -4.79 25.63
N ASP A 198 4.44 -4.16 24.55
CA ASP A 198 5.20 -4.02 23.31
C ASP A 198 6.20 -2.84 23.41
N PRO A 199 7.51 -3.06 23.20
CA PRO A 199 8.51 -1.99 23.19
C PRO A 199 8.24 -0.86 22.19
N ARG A 200 7.45 -1.10 21.13
CA ARG A 200 7.05 -0.11 20.13
C ARG A 200 6.04 0.91 20.66
N MET A 201 5.27 0.55 21.69
CA MET A 201 4.21 1.38 22.27
C MET A 201 4.71 2.28 23.41
N GLN A 202 6.01 2.27 23.69
CA GLN A 202 6.63 3.04 24.78
C GLN A 202 7.08 4.42 24.25
N GLY A 203 6.22 5.43 24.38
CA GLY A 203 6.46 6.81 23.90
C GLY A 203 5.96 7.87 24.87
#